data_AF-A0A943XWI2-F1
#
_entry.id   AF-A0A943XWI2-F1
#
_cell.length_a   1.000
_cell.length_b   1.000
_cell.length_c   1.000
_cell.angle_alpha   90.00
_cell.angle_beta   90.00
_cell.angle_gamma   90.00
#
_symmetry.space_group_name_H-M   'P 1'
#
loop_
_entity.id
_entity.type
_entity.pdbx_description
1 polymer ?
#
loop_
_entity_poly.entity_id
_entity_poly.type
_entity_poly.pdbx_seq_one_letter_code
_entity_poly.pdbx_strand_id
1 'polypeptide(L)'
;IKQFVDDHKEQLGILKALGYSNGQLAKRFWAFGLSFGVGALLGYFASFLMMGHFYDFRNEKGILPDITIHFHWQLLLALVMLPTIFFMVLAIGYARRQLQTPALRLLKKSSTPIKVKRRKRAPKKEKSFLKELSSSLIWGRKSILFFVIFGSMCFAAMVQLSFGLRDYTDDIIQTMMIMIGLILSFSILFLSLGIVVSESRETLALMKAFGYTDRECQSHILAPYRFWAYLGFILGTAYQYGIMEILIGVIKDTVPEKIEHNFDWNVCFWTLLGFAVVYESLFYLSNRKLQKQTIKEVLLAE
;
A
#
# COMPACT_ATOMS: atom_id res chain seq x y z
N ILE A 1 -7.14 -9.91 1.64
CA ILE A 1 -7.61 -11.22 1.10
C ILE A 1 -6.53 -12.29 1.22
N LYS A 2 -5.35 -12.16 0.55
CA LYS A 2 -4.27 -13.16 0.63
C LYS A 2 -3.93 -13.56 2.07
N GLN A 3 -3.63 -12.56 2.91
CA GLN A 3 -3.30 -12.78 4.33
C GLN A 3 -4.42 -13.51 5.08
N PHE A 4 -5.68 -13.08 4.93
CA PHE A 4 -6.82 -13.76 5.55
C PHE A 4 -6.95 -15.22 5.10
N VAL A 5 -6.76 -15.51 3.81
CA VAL A 5 -6.76 -16.88 3.30
C VAL A 5 -5.62 -17.66 3.93
N ASP A 6 -4.42 -17.06 4.01
CA ASP A 6 -3.21 -17.66 4.59
C ASP A 6 -3.40 -17.99 6.08
N ASP A 7 -4.01 -17.11 6.86
CA ASP A 7 -4.29 -17.28 8.30
C ASP A 7 -5.35 -18.36 8.56
N HIS A 8 -6.32 -18.53 7.66
CA HIS A 8 -7.43 -19.49 7.81
C HIS A 8 -7.29 -20.71 6.88
N LYS A 9 -6.09 -21.00 6.36
CA LYS A 9 -5.86 -22.11 5.42
C LYS A 9 -6.35 -23.45 5.96
N GLU A 10 -6.07 -23.72 7.23
CA GLU A 10 -6.42 -24.98 7.88
C GLU A 10 -7.95 -25.17 7.91
N GLN A 11 -8.68 -24.15 8.37
CA GLN A 11 -10.15 -24.17 8.41
C GLN A 11 -10.77 -24.30 7.01
N LEU A 12 -10.24 -23.57 6.03
CA LEU A 12 -10.66 -23.68 4.63
C LEU A 12 -10.34 -25.07 4.05
N GLY A 13 -9.22 -25.68 4.47
CA GLY A 13 -8.83 -27.05 4.13
C GLY A 13 -9.76 -28.11 4.71
N ILE A 14 -10.18 -27.95 5.97
CA ILE A 14 -11.16 -28.83 6.63
C ILE A 14 -12.51 -28.75 5.90
N LEU A 15 -13.01 -27.54 5.64
CA LEU A 15 -14.26 -27.35 4.88
C LEU A 15 -14.18 -28.00 3.49
N LYS A 16 -13.03 -27.89 2.82
CA LYS A 16 -12.83 -28.54 1.52
C LYS A 16 -12.79 -30.07 1.64
N ALA A 17 -12.18 -30.61 2.70
CA ALA A 17 -12.15 -32.05 2.97
C ALA A 17 -13.55 -32.60 3.32
N LEU A 18 -14.40 -31.80 3.94
CA LEU A 18 -15.81 -32.09 4.19
C LEU A 18 -16.70 -32.06 2.93
N GLY A 19 -16.13 -31.76 1.76
CA GLY A 19 -16.84 -31.82 0.47
C GLY A 19 -17.41 -30.49 -0.03
N TYR A 20 -17.12 -29.36 0.63
CA TYR A 20 -17.56 -28.05 0.13
C TYR A 20 -16.84 -27.70 -1.18
N SER A 21 -17.62 -27.25 -2.17
CA SER A 21 -17.06 -26.85 -3.47
C SER A 21 -16.26 -25.54 -3.36
N ASN A 22 -15.19 -25.42 -4.14
CA ASN A 22 -14.34 -24.22 -4.16
C ASN A 22 -15.15 -22.94 -4.46
N GLY A 23 -16.21 -23.05 -5.27
CA GLY A 23 -17.08 -21.91 -5.61
C GLY A 23 -17.96 -21.45 -4.45
N GLN A 24 -18.55 -22.38 -3.70
CA GLN A 24 -19.34 -22.05 -2.51
C GLN A 24 -18.47 -21.37 -1.44
N LEU A 25 -17.24 -21.85 -1.27
CA LEU A 25 -16.31 -21.28 -0.30
C LEU A 25 -15.79 -19.91 -0.75
N ALA A 26 -15.49 -19.73 -2.04
CA ALA A 26 -15.04 -18.45 -2.60
C ALA A 26 -16.12 -17.35 -2.53
N LYS A 27 -17.41 -17.69 -2.66
CA LYS A 27 -18.51 -16.72 -2.54
C LYS A 27 -18.53 -16.01 -1.20
N ARG A 28 -18.09 -16.67 -0.11
CA ARG A 28 -18.01 -16.05 1.23
C ARG A 28 -17.03 -14.88 1.31
N PHE A 29 -16.10 -14.75 0.35
CA PHE A 29 -15.20 -13.60 0.27
C PHE A 29 -15.86 -12.31 -0.23
N TRP A 30 -17.15 -12.35 -0.62
CA TRP A 30 -17.92 -11.14 -0.95
C TRP A 30 -17.93 -10.09 0.17
N ALA A 31 -17.87 -10.52 1.44
CA ALA A 31 -17.82 -9.65 2.60
C ALA A 31 -16.63 -8.67 2.58
N PHE A 32 -15.49 -9.06 1.98
CA PHE A 32 -14.35 -8.16 1.79
C PHE A 32 -14.67 -7.02 0.81
N GLY A 33 -15.41 -7.31 -0.26
CA GLY A 33 -15.88 -6.29 -1.19
C GLY A 33 -16.93 -5.39 -0.55
N LEU A 34 -17.84 -5.95 0.23
CA LEU A 34 -18.85 -5.19 0.96
C LEU A 34 -18.22 -4.20 1.95
N SER A 35 -17.15 -4.61 2.67
CA SER A 35 -16.43 -3.72 3.59
C SER A 35 -15.85 -2.49 2.87
N PHE A 36 -15.29 -2.68 1.67
CA PHE A 36 -14.85 -1.57 0.83
C PHE A 36 -16.04 -0.67 0.44
N GLY A 37 -17.16 -1.28 0.05
CA GLY A 37 -18.36 -0.54 -0.35
C GLY A 37 -18.96 0.31 0.76
N VAL A 38 -18.97 -0.18 2.00
CA VAL A 38 -19.39 0.62 3.17
C VAL A 38 -18.49 1.84 3.35
N GLY A 39 -17.17 1.67 3.22
CA GLY A 39 -16.22 2.79 3.30
C GLY A 39 -16.43 3.82 2.19
N ALA A 40 -16.63 3.36 0.95
CA ALA A 40 -16.88 4.23 -0.20
C ALA A 40 -18.21 4.98 -0.09
N LEU A 41 -19.28 4.31 0.39
CA LEU A 41 -20.57 4.94 0.67
C LEU A 41 -20.44 6.01 1.74
N LEU A 42 -19.80 5.71 2.87
CA LEU A 42 -19.59 6.68 3.94
C LEU A 42 -18.79 7.89 3.46
N GLY A 43 -17.74 7.68 2.66
CA GLY A 43 -16.97 8.75 2.04
C GLY A 43 -17.83 9.63 1.14
N TYR A 44 -18.63 9.03 0.26
CA TYR A 44 -19.52 9.77 -0.65
C TYR A 44 -20.57 10.61 0.10
N PHE A 45 -21.22 10.03 1.11
CA PHE A 45 -22.20 10.77 1.93
C PHE A 45 -21.54 11.87 2.76
N ALA A 46 -20.38 11.62 3.35
CA ALA A 46 -19.62 12.64 4.06
C ALA A 46 -19.22 13.80 3.14
N SER A 47 -18.78 13.50 1.92
CA SER A 47 -18.49 14.53 0.91
C SER A 47 -19.74 15.33 0.53
N PHE A 48 -20.90 14.68 0.34
CA PHE A 48 -22.15 15.37 0.03
C PHE A 48 -22.59 16.32 1.15
N LEU A 49 -22.44 15.90 2.42
CA LEU A 49 -22.73 16.75 3.60
C LEU A 49 -21.76 17.94 3.69
N MET A 50 -20.47 17.73 3.44
CA MET A 50 -19.46 18.80 3.49
C MET A 50 -19.49 19.73 2.29
N MET A 51 -20.09 19.32 1.16
CA MET A 51 -20.08 20.07 -0.10
C MET A 51 -20.66 21.48 0.06
N GLY A 52 -21.77 21.64 0.78
CA GLY A 52 -22.40 22.96 0.98
C GLY A 52 -21.50 23.91 1.77
N HIS A 53 -20.99 23.46 2.92
CA HIS A 53 -20.06 24.27 3.72
C HIS A 53 -18.78 24.60 2.95
N PHE A 54 -18.27 23.67 2.14
CA PHE A 54 -17.11 23.94 1.30
C PHE A 54 -17.43 24.96 0.21
N TYR A 55 -18.60 24.86 -0.43
CA TYR A 55 -19.02 25.80 -1.45
C TYR A 55 -19.19 27.21 -0.90
N ASP A 56 -19.88 27.36 0.22
CA ASP A 56 -20.10 28.66 0.88
C ASP A 56 -18.78 29.31 1.29
N PHE A 57 -17.87 28.52 1.86
CA PHE A 57 -16.53 28.97 2.22
C PHE A 57 -15.70 29.44 1.00
N ARG A 58 -15.92 28.83 -0.17
CA ARG A 58 -15.25 29.22 -1.42
C ARG A 58 -15.94 30.39 -2.11
N ASN A 59 -17.24 30.53 -1.92
CA ASN A 59 -18.07 31.57 -2.51
C ASN A 59 -18.28 32.78 -1.58
N GLU A 60 -17.42 32.97 -0.56
CA GLU A 60 -17.51 34.09 0.39
C GLU A 60 -17.45 35.46 -0.32
N LYS A 61 -16.75 35.53 -1.46
CA LYS A 61 -16.66 36.74 -2.31
C LYS A 61 -17.82 36.89 -3.30
N GLY A 62 -18.79 35.97 -3.31
CA GLY A 62 -20.00 36.02 -4.15
C GLY A 62 -19.75 35.98 -5.66
N ILE A 63 -18.59 35.45 -6.08
CA ILE A 63 -18.15 35.47 -7.49
C ILE A 63 -18.77 34.30 -8.28
N LEU A 64 -19.17 33.23 -7.59
CA LEU A 64 -19.77 32.05 -8.19
C LEU A 64 -21.30 32.11 -8.04
N PRO A 65 -22.07 31.74 -9.08
CA PRO A 65 -23.53 31.68 -8.99
C PRO A 65 -23.95 30.63 -7.95
N ASP A 66 -25.01 30.84 -7.20
CA ASP A 66 -25.47 29.87 -6.19
C ASP A 66 -25.78 28.51 -6.85
N ILE A 67 -24.95 27.50 -6.55
CA ILE A 67 -25.15 26.15 -7.06
C ILE A 67 -26.07 25.42 -6.10
N THR A 68 -27.28 25.13 -6.56
CA THR A 68 -28.18 24.20 -5.89
C THR A 68 -27.56 22.80 -5.89
N ILE A 69 -27.29 22.27 -4.69
CA ILE A 69 -26.69 20.94 -4.50
C ILE A 69 -27.69 19.87 -4.91
N HIS A 70 -27.49 19.28 -6.09
CA HIS A 70 -28.31 18.18 -6.59
C HIS A 70 -27.66 16.84 -6.33
N PHE A 71 -28.47 15.85 -5.96
CA PHE A 71 -28.01 14.48 -5.83
C PHE A 71 -27.93 13.80 -7.20
N HIS A 72 -26.71 13.57 -7.69
CA HIS A 72 -26.48 12.88 -8.96
C HIS A 72 -26.29 11.38 -8.75
N TRP A 73 -27.36 10.60 -8.98
CA TRP A 73 -27.33 9.13 -8.85
C TRP A 73 -26.25 8.46 -9.72
N GLN A 74 -25.90 9.07 -10.86
CA GLN A 74 -24.84 8.63 -11.77
C GLN A 74 -23.46 8.62 -11.09
N LEU A 75 -23.16 9.63 -10.26
CA LEU A 75 -21.88 9.73 -9.54
C LEU A 75 -21.78 8.67 -8.46
N LEU A 76 -22.87 8.41 -7.72
CA LEU A 76 -22.91 7.32 -6.75
C LEU A 76 -22.64 5.98 -7.44
N LEU A 77 -23.28 5.72 -8.57
CA LEU A 77 -23.11 4.47 -9.29
C LEU A 77 -21.67 4.31 -9.82
N ALA A 78 -21.10 5.37 -10.39
CA ALA A 78 -19.76 5.36 -10.97
C ALA A 78 -18.64 5.29 -9.92
N LEU A 79 -18.72 6.05 -8.82
CA LEU A 79 -17.65 6.13 -7.82
C LEU A 79 -17.78 5.11 -6.68
N VAL A 80 -18.99 4.63 -6.39
CA VAL A 80 -19.23 3.73 -5.25
C VAL A 80 -19.59 2.33 -5.72
N MET A 81 -20.65 2.18 -6.52
CA MET A 81 -21.17 0.85 -6.87
C MET A 81 -20.20 0.10 -7.79
N LEU A 82 -19.72 0.74 -8.86
CA LEU A 82 -18.84 0.10 -9.83
C LEU A 82 -17.51 -0.37 -9.19
N PRO A 83 -16.77 0.45 -8.43
CA PRO A 83 -15.55 0.00 -7.75
C PRO A 83 -15.82 -1.09 -6.72
N THR A 84 -16.94 -1.01 -5.99
CA THR A 84 -17.32 -2.05 -5.01
C THR A 84 -17.56 -3.40 -5.67
N ILE A 85 -18.33 -3.42 -6.77
CA ILE A 85 -18.58 -4.64 -7.54
C ILE A 85 -17.26 -5.17 -8.10
N PHE A 86 -16.41 -4.29 -8.64
CA PHE A 86 -15.10 -4.67 -9.18
C PHE A 86 -14.21 -5.33 -8.12
N PHE A 87 -14.04 -4.71 -6.95
CA PHE A 87 -13.25 -5.28 -5.85
C PHE A 87 -13.86 -6.55 -5.28
N MET A 88 -15.19 -6.66 -5.26
CA MET A 88 -15.89 -7.87 -4.85
C MET A 88 -15.63 -9.04 -5.81
N VAL A 89 -15.71 -8.80 -7.12
CA VAL A 89 -15.39 -9.80 -8.15
C VAL A 89 -13.92 -10.21 -8.06
N LEU A 90 -13.00 -9.25 -7.87
CA LEU A 90 -11.58 -9.54 -7.66
C LEU A 90 -11.34 -10.39 -6.41
N ALA A 91 -12.03 -10.10 -5.30
CA ALA A 91 -11.90 -10.86 -4.06
C ALA A 91 -12.35 -12.31 -4.23
N ILE A 92 -13.53 -12.53 -4.84
CA ILE A 92 -14.05 -13.86 -5.13
C ILE A 92 -13.15 -14.59 -6.13
N GLY A 93 -12.70 -13.90 -7.19
CA GLY A 93 -11.81 -14.46 -8.21
C GLY A 93 -10.45 -14.89 -7.64
N TYR A 94 -9.85 -14.06 -6.78
CA TYR A 94 -8.61 -14.38 -6.09
C TYR A 94 -8.80 -15.57 -5.13
N ALA A 95 -9.86 -15.57 -4.31
CA ALA A 95 -10.18 -16.66 -3.42
C ALA A 95 -10.39 -17.97 -4.18
N ARG A 96 -11.11 -17.94 -5.31
CA ARG A 96 -11.32 -19.11 -6.17
C ARG A 96 -10.00 -19.67 -6.70
N ARG A 97 -9.08 -18.83 -7.19
CA ARG A 97 -7.75 -19.27 -7.64
C ARG A 97 -6.93 -19.88 -6.52
N GLN A 98 -6.94 -19.27 -5.33
CA GLN A 98 -6.18 -19.78 -4.18
C GLN A 98 -6.76 -21.11 -3.66
N LEU A 99 -8.09 -21.25 -3.65
CA LEU A 99 -8.81 -22.46 -3.23
C LEU A 99 -8.76 -23.60 -4.25
N GLN A 100 -8.27 -23.39 -5.47
CA GLN A 100 -7.98 -24.49 -6.41
C GLN A 100 -6.82 -25.39 -5.94
N THR A 101 -6.07 -24.98 -4.91
CA THR A 101 -5.03 -25.82 -4.30
C THR A 101 -5.64 -27.05 -3.59
N PRO A 102 -5.01 -28.24 -3.68
CA PRO A 102 -5.52 -29.46 -3.04
C PRO A 102 -5.72 -29.30 -1.53
N ALA A 103 -6.77 -29.90 -0.96
CA ALA A 103 -7.09 -29.78 0.48
C ALA A 103 -5.91 -30.21 1.37
N LEU A 104 -5.18 -31.25 0.97
CA LEU A 104 -3.98 -31.72 1.66
C LEU A 104 -2.88 -30.65 1.79
N ARG A 105 -2.76 -29.73 0.82
CA ARG A 105 -1.83 -28.59 0.88
C ARG A 105 -2.33 -27.43 1.73
N LEU A 106 -3.65 -27.30 1.90
CA LEU A 106 -4.25 -26.31 2.79
C LEU A 106 -4.19 -26.77 4.26
N LEU A 107 -4.30 -28.08 4.48
CA LEU A 107 -4.20 -28.72 5.81
C LEU A 107 -2.77 -28.87 6.30
N LYS A 108 -1.79 -29.05 5.39
CA LYS A 108 -0.39 -28.98 5.80
C LYS A 108 -0.09 -27.56 6.23
N LYS A 109 0.19 -27.37 7.54
CA LYS A 109 0.78 -26.16 8.16
C LYS A 109 2.17 -25.80 7.59
N SER A 110 2.56 -26.37 6.45
CA SER A 110 3.79 -25.98 5.78
C SER A 110 3.57 -24.59 5.21
N SER A 111 4.22 -23.60 5.84
CA SER A 111 4.53 -22.32 5.22
C SER A 111 4.91 -22.58 3.77
N THR A 112 4.24 -21.86 2.87
CA THR A 112 4.40 -21.99 1.42
C THR A 112 5.87 -22.25 1.15
N PRO A 113 6.27 -23.44 0.65
CA PRO A 113 7.67 -23.71 0.45
C PRO A 113 8.12 -22.59 -0.46
N ILE A 114 9.05 -21.76 0.01
CA ILE A 114 9.72 -20.81 -0.86
C ILE A 114 10.10 -21.67 -2.04
N LYS A 115 9.50 -21.39 -3.22
CA LYS A 115 9.89 -22.07 -4.45
C LYS A 115 11.31 -21.58 -4.68
N VAL A 116 12.26 -22.20 -4.00
CA VAL A 116 13.66 -22.16 -4.33
C VAL A 116 13.65 -22.88 -5.67
N LYS A 117 13.45 -22.12 -6.74
CA LYS A 117 13.95 -22.53 -8.05
C LYS A 117 15.41 -22.83 -7.76
N ARG A 118 15.75 -24.12 -7.65
CA ARG A 118 17.13 -24.60 -7.63
C ARG A 118 17.78 -23.93 -8.83
N ARG A 119 18.47 -22.83 -8.60
CA ARG A 119 19.15 -22.09 -9.65
C ARG A 119 20.35 -22.98 -9.96
N LYS A 120 20.15 -23.90 -10.91
CA LYS A 120 21.25 -24.64 -11.53
C LYS A 120 22.17 -23.55 -12.10
N ARG A 121 23.41 -23.52 -11.60
CA ARG A 121 24.46 -22.48 -11.77
C ARG A 121 24.54 -21.54 -10.57
N ALA A 122 25.36 -21.96 -9.60
CA ALA A 122 26.05 -21.05 -8.71
C ALA A 122 27.08 -20.25 -9.54
N PRO A 123 27.08 -18.92 -9.50
CA PRO A 123 28.28 -18.14 -9.73
C PRO A 123 28.91 -17.76 -8.39
N LYS A 124 30.23 -17.97 -8.31
CA LYS A 124 31.13 -17.55 -7.23
C LYS A 124 30.86 -16.10 -6.78
N LYS A 125 30.42 -15.96 -5.53
CA LYS A 125 30.80 -14.94 -4.55
C LYS A 125 30.10 -15.34 -3.26
N GLU A 126 30.88 -15.72 -2.25
CA GLU A 126 30.38 -15.99 -0.89
C GLU A 126 29.60 -14.78 -0.41
N LYS A 127 28.27 -14.82 -0.55
CA LYS A 127 27.39 -13.88 0.13
C LYS A 127 27.08 -14.53 1.47
N SER A 128 27.28 -13.79 2.56
CA SER A 128 26.82 -14.23 3.89
C SER A 128 25.38 -14.73 3.78
N PHE A 129 25.10 -15.90 4.33
CA PHE A 129 23.79 -16.59 4.30
C PHE A 129 22.62 -15.62 4.56
N LEU A 130 22.80 -14.66 5.46
CA LEU A 130 21.82 -13.63 5.80
C LEU A 130 21.44 -12.73 4.62
N LYS A 131 22.40 -12.40 3.75
CA LYS A 131 22.17 -11.59 2.54
C LYS A 131 21.41 -12.38 1.47
N GLU A 132 21.64 -13.69 1.37
CA GLU A 132 20.87 -14.56 0.47
C GLU A 132 19.45 -14.76 0.97
N LEU A 133 19.28 -15.02 2.28
CA LEU A 133 17.98 -15.13 2.93
C LEU A 133 17.16 -13.86 2.69
N SER A 134 17.75 -12.70 2.99
CA SER A 134 17.18 -11.38 2.76
C SER A 134 16.70 -11.18 1.31
N SER A 135 17.58 -11.47 0.33
CA SER A 135 17.24 -11.33 -1.08
C SER A 135 16.10 -12.28 -1.51
N SER A 136 16.10 -13.50 -0.99
CA SER A 136 15.06 -14.49 -1.28
C SER A 136 13.69 -14.09 -0.71
N LEU A 137 13.65 -13.44 0.46
CA LEU A 137 12.42 -12.96 1.10
C LEU A 137 11.76 -11.87 0.26
N ILE A 138 12.53 -10.87 -0.19
CA ILE A 138 12.03 -9.79 -1.04
C ILE A 138 11.49 -10.35 -2.36
N TRP A 139 12.27 -11.20 -3.02
CA TRP A 139 11.91 -11.71 -4.34
C TRP A 139 10.81 -12.77 -4.29
N GLY A 140 10.66 -13.46 -3.16
CA GLY A 140 9.54 -14.34 -2.88
C GLY A 140 8.22 -13.59 -2.66
N ARG A 141 8.27 -12.31 -2.28
CA ARG A 141 7.11 -11.52 -1.82
C ARG A 141 6.92 -10.22 -2.60
N LYS A 142 6.96 -10.33 -3.93
CA LYS A 142 6.86 -9.20 -4.87
C LYS A 142 5.65 -8.28 -4.66
N SER A 143 4.52 -8.82 -4.18
CA SER A 143 3.32 -8.01 -3.91
C SER A 143 3.55 -7.00 -2.79
N ILE A 144 4.27 -7.36 -1.73
CA ILE A 144 4.53 -6.43 -0.61
C ILE A 144 5.53 -5.38 -1.06
N LEU A 145 6.55 -5.80 -1.81
CA LEU A 145 7.51 -4.89 -2.41
C LEU A 145 6.81 -3.84 -3.28
N PHE A 146 5.84 -4.24 -4.11
CA PHE A 146 5.03 -3.32 -4.90
C PHE A 146 4.31 -2.29 -4.02
N PHE A 147 3.68 -2.69 -2.91
CA PHE A 147 2.99 -1.76 -2.02
C PHE A 147 3.93 -0.76 -1.32
N VAL A 148 5.15 -1.18 -0.96
CA VAL A 148 6.16 -0.27 -0.38
C VAL A 148 6.58 0.79 -1.39
N ILE A 149 6.88 0.37 -2.63
CA ILE A 149 7.24 1.29 -3.73
C ILE A 149 6.06 2.22 -4.05
N PHE A 150 4.84 1.69 -4.12
CA PHE A 150 3.64 2.47 -4.43
C PHE A 150 3.31 3.48 -3.33
N GLY A 151 3.45 3.10 -2.06
CA GLY A 151 3.24 4.01 -0.92
C GLY A 151 4.22 5.17 -0.92
N SER A 152 5.50 4.94 -1.21
CA SER A 152 6.50 6.02 -1.29
C SER A 152 6.39 6.85 -2.56
N MET A 153 6.02 6.23 -3.68
CA MET A 153 5.69 6.94 -4.92
C MET A 153 4.53 7.91 -4.71
N CYS A 154 3.46 7.47 -4.04
CA CYS A 154 2.31 8.30 -3.72
C CYS A 154 2.68 9.47 -2.79
N PHE A 155 3.58 9.25 -1.82
CA PHE A 155 4.09 10.32 -0.95
C PHE A 155 4.77 11.41 -1.77
N ALA A 156 5.77 11.01 -2.56
CA ALA A 156 6.58 11.93 -3.35
C ALA A 156 5.69 12.70 -4.33
N ALA A 157 4.87 11.97 -5.10
CA ALA A 157 4.04 12.55 -6.13
C ALA A 157 3.03 13.56 -5.58
N MET A 158 2.29 13.21 -4.52
CA MET A 158 1.25 14.10 -3.97
C MET A 158 1.84 15.35 -3.32
N VAL A 159 2.91 15.21 -2.53
CA VAL A 159 3.50 16.36 -1.83
C VAL A 159 4.19 17.29 -2.83
N GLN A 160 4.98 16.75 -3.76
CA GLN A 160 5.66 17.57 -4.77
C GLN A 160 4.68 18.21 -5.75
N LEU A 161 3.61 17.51 -6.15
CA LEU A 161 2.56 18.08 -6.99
C LEU A 161 1.86 19.24 -6.29
N SER A 162 1.57 19.11 -5.00
CA SER A 162 0.93 20.17 -4.21
C SER A 162 1.80 21.43 -4.13
N PHE A 163 3.13 21.27 -4.03
CA PHE A 163 4.04 22.42 -4.09
C PHE A 163 4.23 22.96 -5.51
N GLY A 164 4.26 22.10 -6.52
CA GLY A 164 4.37 22.54 -7.92
C GLY A 164 3.15 23.30 -8.43
N LEU A 165 1.98 23.12 -7.82
CA LEU A 165 0.76 23.86 -8.13
C LEU A 165 0.53 25.08 -7.22
N ARG A 166 1.50 25.42 -6.37
CA ARG A 166 1.35 26.48 -5.36
C ARG A 166 0.98 27.83 -5.95
N ASP A 167 1.57 28.20 -7.08
CA ASP A 167 1.30 29.50 -7.71
C ASP A 167 -0.05 29.55 -8.44
N TYR A 168 -0.68 28.39 -8.66
CA TYR A 168 -1.94 28.24 -9.42
C TYR A 168 -3.13 27.88 -8.53
N THR A 169 -2.91 27.59 -7.25
CA THR A 169 -3.88 26.98 -6.35
C THR A 169 -3.89 27.68 -5.00
N ASP A 170 -5.06 27.91 -4.42
CA ASP A 170 -5.16 28.52 -3.09
C ASP A 170 -4.52 27.63 -2.00
N ASP A 171 -3.99 28.28 -0.96
CA ASP A 171 -3.31 27.64 0.18
C ASP A 171 -4.15 26.51 0.83
N ILE A 172 -5.47 26.65 0.80
CA ILE A 172 -6.41 25.70 1.40
C ILE A 172 -6.49 24.42 0.57
N ILE A 173 -6.60 24.54 -0.75
CA ILE A 173 -6.61 23.37 -1.64
C ILE A 173 -5.24 22.69 -1.59
N GLN A 174 -4.16 23.47 -1.58
CA GLN A 174 -2.81 22.94 -1.41
C GLN A 174 -2.68 22.11 -0.12
N THR A 175 -3.12 22.66 1.01
CA THR A 175 -3.08 21.97 2.30
C THR A 175 -3.89 20.68 2.28
N MET A 176 -5.08 20.69 1.67
CA MET A 176 -5.91 19.49 1.52
C MET A 176 -5.22 18.41 0.67
N MET A 177 -4.59 18.78 -0.45
CA MET A 177 -3.88 17.85 -1.31
C MET A 177 -2.72 17.16 -0.57
N ILE A 178 -1.94 17.94 0.18
CA ILE A 178 -0.85 17.39 1.01
C ILE A 178 -1.42 16.43 2.07
N MET A 179 -2.47 16.83 2.80
CA MET A 179 -3.05 16.01 3.86
C MET A 179 -3.59 14.67 3.34
N ILE A 180 -4.33 14.68 2.22
CA ILE A 180 -4.85 13.45 1.61
C ILE A 180 -3.70 12.54 1.17
N GLY A 181 -2.68 13.10 0.52
CA GLY A 181 -1.51 12.36 0.08
C GLY A 181 -0.72 11.74 1.24
N LEU A 182 -0.54 12.49 2.33
CA LEU A 182 0.14 12.03 3.54
C LEU A 182 -0.63 10.89 4.22
N ILE A 183 -1.94 11.03 4.42
CA ILE A 183 -2.78 10.01 5.06
C ILE A 183 -2.77 8.72 4.23
N LEU A 184 -2.95 8.83 2.91
CA LEU A 184 -2.96 7.70 2.00
C LEU A 184 -1.61 6.96 2.01
N SER A 185 -0.51 7.70 1.82
CA SER A 185 0.83 7.11 1.83
C SER A 185 1.18 6.46 3.17
N PHE A 186 0.91 7.16 4.28
CA PHE A 186 1.16 6.64 5.62
C PHE A 186 0.42 5.33 5.87
N SER A 187 -0.86 5.26 5.48
CA SER A 187 -1.68 4.07 5.64
C SER A 187 -1.15 2.88 4.84
N ILE A 188 -0.75 3.12 3.58
CA ILE A 188 -0.18 2.08 2.71
C ILE A 188 1.16 1.58 3.26
N LEU A 189 2.06 2.50 3.63
CA LEU A 189 3.37 2.15 4.16
C LEU A 189 3.26 1.40 5.50
N PHE A 190 2.43 1.88 6.42
CA PHE A 190 2.18 1.21 7.70
C PHE A 190 1.62 -0.20 7.51
N LEU A 191 0.62 -0.37 6.64
CA LEU A 191 0.04 -1.68 6.35
C LEU A 191 1.09 -2.60 5.71
N SER A 192 1.82 -2.11 4.70
CA SER A 192 2.83 -2.91 3.99
C SER A 192 3.95 -3.41 4.92
N LEU A 193 4.50 -2.54 5.78
CA LEU A 193 5.50 -2.90 6.77
C LEU A 193 4.94 -3.87 7.82
N GLY A 194 3.69 -3.67 8.25
CA GLY A 194 3.00 -4.62 9.12
C GLY A 194 2.87 -6.02 8.50
N ILE A 195 2.56 -6.09 7.20
CA ILE A 195 2.51 -7.35 6.46
C ILE A 195 3.91 -7.98 6.38
N VAL A 196 4.97 -7.22 6.05
CA VAL A 196 6.36 -7.72 6.05
C VAL A 196 6.71 -8.37 7.38
N VAL A 197 6.38 -7.70 8.49
CA VAL A 197 6.61 -8.18 9.85
C VAL A 197 5.86 -9.48 10.09
N SER A 198 4.55 -9.53 9.79
CA SER A 198 3.72 -10.71 10.02
C SER A 198 4.16 -11.92 9.18
N GLU A 199 4.48 -11.74 7.90
CA GLU A 199 4.88 -12.85 7.03
C GLU A 199 6.31 -13.34 7.34
N SER A 200 7.16 -12.54 7.99
CA SER A 200 8.54 -12.90 8.32
C SER A 200 8.71 -13.48 9.72
N ARG A 201 7.63 -13.67 10.48
CA ARG A 201 7.69 -14.13 11.88
C ARG A 201 8.40 -15.47 12.04
N GLU A 202 8.05 -16.48 11.24
CA GLU A 202 8.69 -17.81 11.34
C GLU A 202 10.20 -17.71 11.05
N THR A 203 10.58 -16.97 10.00
CA THR A 203 11.98 -16.77 9.63
C THR A 203 12.74 -16.02 10.74
N LEU A 204 12.09 -15.05 11.37
CA LEU A 204 12.64 -14.30 12.49
C LEU A 204 12.84 -15.17 13.74
N ALA A 205 11.83 -15.96 14.10
CA ALA A 205 11.90 -16.89 15.24
C ALA A 205 13.04 -17.91 15.04
N LEU A 206 13.18 -18.43 13.82
CA LEU A 206 14.28 -19.32 13.45
C LEU A 206 15.65 -18.63 13.60
N MET A 207 15.79 -17.39 13.12
CA MET A 207 17.04 -16.63 13.30
C MET A 207 17.36 -16.40 14.78
N LYS A 208 16.37 -16.05 15.59
CA LYS A 208 16.61 -15.89 17.04
C LYS A 208 16.99 -17.20 17.72
N ALA A 209 16.38 -18.32 17.33
CA ALA A 209 16.72 -19.64 17.84
C ALA A 209 18.17 -20.05 17.51
N PHE A 210 18.70 -19.58 16.38
CA PHE A 210 20.13 -19.74 16.03
C PHE A 210 21.07 -18.76 16.75
N GLY A 211 20.57 -17.90 17.64
CA GLY A 211 21.37 -16.97 18.43
C GLY A 211 21.66 -15.63 17.75
N TYR A 212 21.00 -15.31 16.63
CA TYR A 212 21.15 -13.99 16.01
C TYR A 212 20.54 -12.88 16.85
N THR A 213 21.21 -11.72 16.89
CA THR A 213 20.73 -10.55 17.62
C THR A 213 19.52 -9.91 16.93
N ASP A 214 18.70 -9.19 17.71
CA ASP A 214 17.56 -8.44 17.17
C ASP A 214 17.97 -7.43 16.08
N ARG A 215 19.15 -6.83 16.21
CA ARG A 215 19.70 -5.88 15.23
C ARG A 215 20.04 -6.55 13.90
N GLU A 216 20.65 -7.74 13.93
CA GLU A 216 20.97 -8.50 12.72
C GLU A 216 19.69 -8.95 12.00
N CYS A 217 18.73 -9.47 12.78
CA CYS A 217 17.43 -9.86 12.25
C CYS A 217 16.72 -8.69 11.54
N GLN A 218 16.67 -7.52 12.19
CA GLN A 218 16.07 -6.32 11.62
C GLN A 218 16.79 -5.84 10.36
N SER A 219 18.13 -5.80 10.40
CA SER A 219 18.97 -5.38 9.28
C SER A 219 18.76 -6.26 8.05
N HIS A 220 18.59 -7.57 8.23
CA HIS A 220 18.46 -8.50 7.11
C HIS A 220 17.02 -8.70 6.62
N ILE A 221 16.01 -8.57 7.48
CA ILE A 221 14.60 -8.77 7.08
C ILE A 221 13.93 -7.47 6.64
N LEU A 222 14.06 -6.39 7.42
CA LEU A 222 13.32 -5.14 7.17
C LEU A 222 14.14 -4.11 6.39
N ALA A 223 15.44 -3.94 6.67
CA ALA A 223 16.24 -2.90 6.02
C ALA A 223 16.31 -2.95 4.49
N PRO A 224 16.24 -4.12 3.81
CA PRO A 224 16.21 -4.14 2.35
C PRO A 224 15.02 -3.39 1.75
N TYR A 225 13.88 -3.31 2.46
CA TYR A 225 12.71 -2.56 2.00
C TYR A 225 12.95 -1.05 2.03
N ARG A 226 13.90 -0.53 2.83
CA ARG A 226 14.31 0.89 2.81
C ARG A 226 14.78 1.31 1.43
N PHE A 227 15.68 0.53 0.82
CA PHE A 227 16.20 0.81 -0.52
C PHE A 227 15.08 0.95 -1.55
N TRP A 228 14.11 0.02 -1.50
CA TRP A 228 12.98 0.03 -2.41
C TRP A 228 11.98 1.16 -2.13
N ALA A 229 11.82 1.57 -0.88
CA ALA A 229 11.01 2.73 -0.54
C ALA A 229 11.60 4.01 -1.14
N TYR A 230 12.92 4.22 -1.04
CA TYR A 230 13.59 5.35 -1.70
C TYR A 230 13.54 5.26 -3.23
N LEU A 231 13.63 4.06 -3.81
CA LEU A 231 13.41 3.86 -5.24
C LEU A 231 12.00 4.30 -5.66
N GLY A 232 10.98 3.97 -4.86
CA GLY A 232 9.61 4.43 -5.10
C GLY A 232 9.45 5.94 -4.96
N PHE A 233 10.19 6.59 -4.05
CA PHE A 233 10.23 8.05 -3.97
C PHE A 233 10.76 8.67 -5.28
N ILE A 234 11.89 8.17 -5.79
CA ILE A 234 12.47 8.62 -7.07
C ILE A 234 11.49 8.42 -8.23
N LEU A 235 10.83 7.26 -8.28
CA LEU A 235 9.79 6.98 -9.28
C LEU A 235 8.59 7.93 -9.14
N GLY A 236 8.19 8.30 -7.91
CA GLY A 236 7.12 9.26 -7.65
C GLY A 236 7.47 10.67 -8.10
N THR A 237 8.71 11.11 -7.87
CA THR A 237 9.22 12.39 -8.38
C THR A 237 9.21 12.43 -9.90
N ALA A 238 9.71 11.37 -10.56
CA ALA A 238 9.69 11.28 -12.03
C ALA A 238 8.25 11.29 -12.58
N TYR A 239 7.34 10.57 -11.91
CA TYR A 239 5.93 10.53 -12.27
C TYR A 239 5.24 11.90 -12.13
N GLN A 240 5.50 12.62 -11.03
CA GLN A 240 4.98 13.97 -10.81
C GLN A 240 5.50 14.95 -11.85
N TYR A 241 6.80 14.91 -12.16
CA TYR A 241 7.37 15.73 -13.22
C TYR A 241 6.69 15.48 -14.56
N GLY A 242 6.47 14.21 -14.93
CA GLY A 242 5.75 13.86 -16.16
C GLY A 242 4.30 14.34 -16.17
N ILE A 243 3.58 14.27 -15.04
CA ILE A 243 2.22 14.83 -14.94
C ILE A 243 2.25 16.34 -15.14
N MET A 244 3.18 17.05 -14.51
CA MET A 244 3.28 18.51 -14.63
C MET A 244 3.61 18.94 -16.05
N GLU A 245 4.51 18.22 -16.72
CA GLU A 245 4.85 18.46 -18.12
C GLU A 245 3.63 18.29 -19.04
N ILE A 246 2.85 17.22 -18.84
CA ILE A 246 1.60 17.00 -19.58
C ILE A 246 0.58 18.11 -19.28
N LEU A 247 0.40 18.48 -18.01
CA LEU A 247 -0.53 19.52 -17.59
C LEU A 247 -0.19 20.86 -18.24
N ILE A 248 1.08 21.26 -18.21
CA ILE A 248 1.55 22.49 -18.84
C ILE A 248 1.39 22.41 -20.36
N GLY A 249 1.68 21.25 -20.97
CA GLY A 249 1.46 21.01 -22.39
C GLY A 249 0.02 21.27 -22.81
N VAL A 250 -0.96 20.83 -22.00
CA VAL A 250 -2.39 21.09 -22.24
C VAL A 250 -2.76 22.57 -22.03
N ILE A 251 -2.15 23.24 -21.05
CA ILE A 251 -2.48 24.64 -20.72
C ILE A 251 -1.84 25.64 -21.68
N LYS A 252 -0.68 25.31 -22.27
CA LYS A 252 0.12 26.20 -23.13
C LYS A 252 -0.62 26.73 -24.35
N ASP A 253 -1.58 25.98 -24.88
CA ASP A 253 -2.41 26.41 -26.02
C ASP A 253 -3.53 27.40 -25.60
N THR A 254 -3.74 27.57 -24.29
CA THR A 254 -4.83 28.37 -23.69
C THR A 254 -4.36 29.65 -23.00
N VAL A 255 -3.08 29.75 -22.62
CA VAL A 255 -2.53 30.91 -21.89
C VAL A 255 -1.26 31.41 -22.61
N PRO A 256 -1.16 32.72 -22.94
CA PRO A 256 -0.02 33.29 -23.68
C PRO A 256 1.27 33.44 -22.83
N GLU A 257 1.22 33.09 -21.55
CA GLU A 257 2.34 33.19 -20.63
C GLU A 257 3.17 31.90 -20.64
N LYS A 258 4.48 32.01 -20.88
CA LYS A 258 5.40 30.86 -20.85
C LYS A 258 5.53 30.37 -19.41
N ILE A 259 4.80 29.31 -19.07
CA ILE A 259 5.02 28.55 -17.84
C ILE A 259 6.30 27.72 -18.03
N GLU A 260 7.44 28.25 -17.61
CA GLU A 260 8.71 27.50 -17.56
C GLU A 260 8.75 26.68 -16.27
N HIS A 261 8.39 25.39 -16.35
CA HIS A 261 8.51 24.48 -15.21
C HIS A 261 9.94 23.94 -15.09
N ASN A 262 10.74 24.65 -14.30
CA ASN A 262 12.02 24.13 -13.84
C ASN A 262 11.81 23.21 -12.63
N PHE A 263 12.57 22.12 -12.58
CA PHE A 263 12.49 21.18 -11.47
C PHE A 263 13.04 21.85 -10.19
N ASP A 264 12.14 22.09 -9.23
CA ASP A 264 12.49 22.71 -7.95
C ASP A 264 13.23 21.72 -7.04
N TRP A 265 14.56 21.76 -7.11
CA TRP A 265 15.44 20.94 -6.27
C TRP A 265 15.23 21.17 -4.78
N ASN A 266 14.85 22.38 -4.37
CA ASN A 266 14.56 22.71 -2.98
C ASN A 266 13.35 21.95 -2.46
N VAL A 267 12.26 21.91 -3.24
CA VAL A 267 11.05 21.15 -2.89
C VAL A 267 11.36 19.65 -2.85
N CYS A 268 12.09 19.14 -3.84
CA CYS A 268 12.53 17.74 -3.86
C CYS A 268 13.33 17.36 -2.59
N PHE A 269 14.24 18.23 -2.15
CA PHE A 269 15.04 18.00 -0.95
C PHE A 269 14.19 17.96 0.33
N TRP A 270 13.32 18.95 0.54
CA TRP A 270 12.46 19.00 1.73
C TRP A 270 11.45 17.85 1.76
N THR A 271 10.91 17.48 0.60
CA THR A 271 10.01 16.32 0.49
C THR A 271 10.72 15.00 0.75
N LEU A 272 11.97 14.84 0.31
CA LEU A 272 12.80 13.68 0.62
C LEU A 272 13.10 13.59 2.13
N LEU A 273 13.43 14.72 2.76
CA LEU A 273 13.69 14.78 4.19
C LEU A 273 12.43 14.42 5.00
N GLY A 274 11.27 15.00 4.63
CA GLY A 274 9.98 14.65 5.24
C GLY A 274 9.64 13.16 5.06
N PHE A 275 9.86 12.62 3.85
CA PHE A 275 9.66 11.19 3.57
C PHE A 275 10.56 10.32 4.45
N ALA A 276 11.85 10.65 4.56
CA ALA A 276 12.80 9.90 5.36
C ALA A 276 12.38 9.86 6.84
N VAL A 277 11.93 10.99 7.41
CA VAL A 277 11.43 11.07 8.79
C VAL A 277 10.19 10.20 8.99
N VAL A 278 9.20 10.30 8.10
CA VAL A 278 7.95 9.51 8.19
C VAL A 278 8.23 8.03 8.04
N TYR A 279 9.04 7.65 7.05
CA TYR A 279 9.38 6.26 6.78
C TYR A 279 10.19 5.64 7.91
N GLU A 280 11.21 6.33 8.43
CA GLU A 280 12.01 5.82 9.56
C GLU A 280 11.19 5.72 10.85
N SER A 281 10.25 6.65 11.07
CA SER A 281 9.31 6.55 12.19
C SER A 281 8.42 5.30 12.08
N LEU A 282 7.85 5.04 10.90
CA LEU A 282 7.06 3.84 10.62
C LEU A 282 7.88 2.56 10.75
N PHE A 283 9.13 2.59 10.28
CA PHE A 283 10.09 1.49 10.39
C PHE A 283 10.39 1.17 11.86
N TYR A 284 10.63 2.21 12.68
CA TYR A 284 10.86 2.06 14.11
C TYR A 284 9.66 1.47 14.85
N LEU A 285 8.43 1.94 14.55
CA LEU A 285 7.21 1.39 15.12
C LEU A 285 7.00 -0.07 14.75
N SER A 286 7.25 -0.43 13.49
CA SER A 286 7.16 -1.80 12.99
C SER A 286 8.20 -2.71 13.68
N ASN A 287 9.40 -2.20 13.90
CA ASN A 287 10.45 -2.91 14.63
C ASN A 287 10.08 -3.16 16.10
N ARG A 288 9.51 -2.17 16.79
CA ARG A 288 9.01 -2.37 18.16
C ARG A 288 7.92 -3.45 18.23
N LYS A 289 7.01 -3.50 17.25
CA LYS A 289 6.01 -4.57 17.15
C LYS A 289 6.67 -5.94 16.92
N LEU A 290 7.69 -6.00 16.08
CA LEU A 290 8.46 -7.21 15.77
C LEU A 290 9.11 -7.80 17.04
N GLN A 291 9.80 -6.98 17.83
CA GLN A 291 10.45 -7.42 19.07
C GLN A 291 9.45 -7.98 20.09
N LYS A 292 8.32 -7.29 20.29
CA LYS A 292 7.27 -7.72 21.24
C LYS A 292 6.61 -9.05 20.84
N GLN A 293 6.38 -9.28 19.55
CA GLN A 293 5.74 -10.51 19.07
C GLN A 293 6.66 -11.72 19.17
N THR A 294 7.95 -11.54 18.87
CA THR A 294 8.89 -12.66 18.90
C THR A 294 9.12 -13.18 20.31
N ILE A 295 9.20 -12.29 21.32
CA ILE A 295 9.38 -12.69 22.72
C ILE A 295 8.20 -13.53 23.21
N LYS A 296 6.97 -13.14 22.85
CA LYS A 296 5.77 -13.89 23.22
C LYS A 296 5.73 -15.29 22.59
N GLU A 297 6.12 -15.44 21.33
CA GLU A 297 6.13 -16.74 20.66
C GLU A 297 7.24 -17.65 21.19
N VAL A 298 8.43 -17.12 21.50
CA VAL A 298 9.51 -17.89 22.14
C VAL A 298 9.08 -18.40 23.53
N LEU A 299 8.41 -17.56 24.32
CA LEU A 299 7.89 -17.93 25.65
C LEU A 299 6.69 -18.90 25.62
N LEU A 300 5.96 -18.98 24.50
CA LEU A 300 4.82 -19.91 24.32
C LEU A 300 5.24 -21.24 23.67
N ALA A 301 6.46 -21.31 23.15
CA ALA A 301 7.04 -22.53 22.58
C ALA A 301 7.80 -23.37 23.63
N GLU A 302 7.90 -22.86 24.86
CA GLU A 302 8.45 -23.51 26.06
C GLU A 302 7.31 -23.94 26.99
#